data_AF-A0A821M6E4-F1
#
_entry.id   AF-A0A821M6E4-F1
#
_cell.length_a   1.000
_cell.length_b   1.000
_cell.length_c   1.000
_cell.angle_alpha   90.00
_cell.angle_beta   90.00
_cell.angle_gamma   90.00
#
_symmetry.space_group_name_H-M   'P 1'
#
loop_
_entity.id
_entity.type
_entity.pdbx_description
1 polymer ?
#
loop_
_entity_poly.entity_id
_entity_poly.type
_entity_poly.pdbx_seq_one_letter_code
_entity_poly.pdbx_strand_id
1 'polypeptide(L)'
;MRENKNDEESLESSRTVANITHHSIMYAPKCLVIVSRQDYIDTFRNCLGIIYTVWVENLGVPLETLVGNLVGCVLVPPPGGPQVRFSIGAGDRQALQPPAAPPMPVTHTSVHMLLRLLGIHNSVTLWCAVMSEHKVLLVSLAGARLSAVCRALAALMFPFRYAHVYIPLLPAGLAEVLATPTPFLIGVHSSLKEEVSELLDVIIADLDTGSLHIPPSVNIPRPEGKLLSSLQDSLALVLQPELRSADSAFAPPPPVQSLPQMLDKEIRAVFMRTLAKLLQGYRHCLTIIRIHPSPVLTFHKAGFLGARGLSQCPFAVRLLDSMFFNGLVAERGPPWRPTDIWDDLVLNLPEQLRLESLNSDLELSHIQELAMQLHYNENPNPQIFQQRILRPPEGAESRIHQPPLPTLCAARVQQVIDERAATNNLEKLQAIRLPAPRIIPPAAPPTGAVELTQLLLTNSARRLEVLRSCIAAIFECRYADARKSFPAVLRALRAPNARTALVNDLASRLPTNKHILHHHQFDLIVRYINFCFSLLRSQGLISC
;
A
#
# COMPACT_ATOMS: atom_id res chain seq x y z
N MET A 1 -24.89 89.08 -7.35
CA MET A 1 -25.07 90.42 -6.76
C MET A 1 -25.43 90.25 -5.30
N ARG A 2 -24.58 90.79 -4.42
CA ARG A 2 -24.80 91.20 -3.00
C ARG A 2 -25.17 90.06 -2.04
N GLU A 3 -24.22 89.52 -1.25
CA GLU A 3 -23.67 90.07 0.01
C GLU A 3 -24.74 90.62 0.97
N ASN A 4 -24.91 89.96 2.11
CA ASN A 4 -24.63 90.60 3.41
C ASN A 4 -24.35 89.55 4.51
N LYS A 5 -23.19 89.75 5.14
CA LYS A 5 -22.75 89.24 6.45
C LYS A 5 -23.49 89.98 7.57
N ASN A 6 -23.42 89.37 8.76
CA ASN A 6 -23.55 89.90 10.14
C ASN A 6 -24.51 89.00 10.96
N ASP A 7 -24.25 88.56 12.20
CA ASP A 7 -23.18 88.76 13.18
C ASP A 7 -23.28 87.65 14.26
N GLU A 8 -22.14 87.35 14.90
CA GLU A 8 -21.93 86.97 16.32
C GLU A 8 -22.67 85.75 16.92
N GLU A 9 -21.96 84.65 17.28
CA GLU A 9 -21.42 84.39 18.64
C GLU A 9 -22.48 84.55 19.76
N SER A 10 -22.80 83.63 20.65
CA SER A 10 -22.17 82.41 21.14
C SER A 10 -23.19 81.74 22.09
N LEU A 11 -23.17 80.42 22.24
CA LEU A 11 -23.32 79.71 23.53
C LEU A 11 -23.19 78.20 23.30
N GLU A 12 -22.04 77.72 23.75
CA GLU A 12 -21.64 76.33 23.83
C GLU A 12 -22.70 75.46 24.51
N SER A 13 -23.05 74.35 23.87
CA SER A 13 -23.38 73.14 24.63
C SER A 13 -22.44 72.04 24.17
N SER A 14 -21.35 71.91 24.93
CA SER A 14 -20.41 70.80 24.84
C SER A 14 -21.15 69.48 25.04
N ARG A 15 -21.50 68.81 23.94
CA ARG A 15 -21.68 67.36 23.90
C ARG A 15 -20.61 66.80 22.98
N THR A 16 -19.45 66.54 23.56
CA THR A 16 -18.48 65.60 22.99
C THR A 16 -19.19 64.29 22.75
N VAL A 17 -19.56 64.03 21.49
CA VAL A 17 -19.97 62.70 21.04
C VAL A 17 -18.75 61.81 21.28
N ALA A 18 -18.84 60.94 22.27
CA ALA A 18 -17.82 59.95 22.51
C ALA A 18 -17.63 59.17 21.21
N ASN A 19 -16.44 59.25 20.61
CA ASN A 19 -16.07 58.37 19.52
C ASN A 19 -16.16 56.93 20.06
N ILE A 20 -17.26 56.25 19.76
CA ILE A 20 -17.39 54.82 20.01
C ILE A 20 -16.43 54.14 19.04
N THR A 21 -15.19 53.96 19.48
CA THR A 21 -14.24 53.09 18.79
C THR A 21 -14.73 51.66 18.95
N HIS A 22 -15.50 51.19 17.98
CA HIS A 22 -15.76 49.77 17.81
C HIS A 22 -14.41 49.09 17.51
N HIS A 23 -13.73 48.61 18.54
CA HIS A 23 -12.62 47.67 18.35
C HIS A 23 -13.23 46.37 17.82
N SER A 24 -13.19 46.18 16.50
CA SER A 24 -13.51 44.88 15.90
C SER A 24 -12.54 43.85 16.46
N ILE A 25 -13.05 42.93 17.29
CA ILE A 25 -12.26 41.79 17.77
C ILE A 25 -12.04 40.87 16.57
N MET A 26 -10.79 40.75 16.13
CA MET A 26 -10.40 39.85 15.05
C MET A 26 -9.82 38.57 15.64
N TYR A 27 -10.24 37.42 15.11
CA TYR A 27 -9.74 36.11 15.50
C TYR A 27 -8.86 35.55 14.39
N ALA A 28 -7.72 34.98 14.76
CA ALA A 28 -6.86 34.23 13.86
C ALA A 28 -6.94 32.73 14.22
N PRO A 29 -7.09 31.83 13.24
CA PRO A 29 -7.07 30.39 13.51
C PRO A 29 -5.72 29.98 14.06
N LYS A 30 -5.71 29.16 15.12
CA LYS A 30 -4.50 28.54 15.69
C LYS A 30 -4.60 27.03 15.58
N CYS A 31 -3.45 26.38 15.40
CA CYS A 31 -3.34 24.93 15.33
C CYS A 31 -2.27 24.44 16.29
N LEU A 32 -2.54 23.33 17.00
CA LEU A 32 -1.55 22.60 17.78
C LEU A 32 -1.06 21.40 16.96
N VAL A 33 0.26 21.25 16.84
CA VAL A 33 0.87 20.23 15.98
C VAL A 33 1.92 19.45 16.76
N ILE A 34 1.90 18.12 16.63
CA ILE A 34 2.99 17.22 17.05
C ILE A 34 3.62 16.66 15.78
N VAL A 35 4.95 16.77 15.68
CA VAL A 35 5.73 16.12 14.62
C VAL A 35 6.42 14.90 15.22
N SER A 36 6.11 13.72 14.69
CA SER A 36 6.65 12.45 15.19
C SER A 36 7.00 11.51 14.03
N ARG A 37 8.03 10.68 14.24
CA ARG A 37 8.35 9.56 13.34
C ARG A 37 7.44 8.34 13.59
N GLN A 38 6.72 8.34 14.70
CA GLN A 38 5.79 7.27 15.07
C GLN A 38 4.39 7.57 14.50
N ASP A 39 3.63 6.54 14.13
CA ASP A 39 2.29 6.68 13.54
C ASP A 39 1.17 6.31 14.53
N TYR A 40 1.08 7.04 15.66
CA TYR A 40 0.04 6.85 16.69
C TYR A 40 -0.95 8.02 16.71
N ILE A 41 -1.67 8.20 15.60
CA ILE A 41 -2.55 9.37 15.38
C ILE A 41 -3.54 9.58 16.54
N ASP A 42 -4.22 8.52 16.99
CA ASP A 42 -5.24 8.65 18.04
C ASP A 42 -4.60 9.05 19.37
N THR A 43 -3.46 8.45 19.73
CA THR A 43 -2.71 8.82 20.94
C THR A 43 -2.24 10.28 20.88
N PHE A 44 -1.70 10.74 19.74
CA PHE A 44 -1.28 12.14 19.60
C PHE A 44 -2.45 13.11 19.61
N ARG A 45 -3.58 12.75 18.99
CA ARG A 45 -4.82 13.53 19.05
C ARG A 45 -5.30 13.69 20.50
N ASN A 46 -5.26 12.61 21.27
CA ASN A 46 -5.64 12.62 22.68
C ASN A 46 -4.72 13.53 23.50
N CYS A 47 -3.40 13.45 23.29
CA CYS A 47 -2.43 14.32 23.96
C CYS A 47 -2.64 15.81 23.60
N LEU A 48 -2.86 16.12 22.33
CA LEU A 48 -3.18 17.48 21.86
C LEU A 48 -4.49 18.00 22.49
N GLY A 49 -5.52 17.15 22.54
CA GLY A 49 -6.80 17.48 23.17
C GLY A 49 -6.67 17.78 24.66
N ILE A 50 -5.85 17.02 25.40
CA ILE A 50 -5.58 17.27 26.82
C ILE A 50 -4.83 18.60 27.00
N ILE A 51 -3.77 18.86 26.23
CA ILE A 51 -3.02 20.12 26.29
C ILE A 51 -3.96 21.32 26.04
N TYR A 52 -4.79 21.23 25.01
CA TYR A 52 -5.79 22.25 24.69
C TYR A 52 -6.79 22.44 25.83
N THR A 53 -7.36 21.35 26.35
CA THR A 53 -8.38 21.39 27.41
C THR A 53 -7.83 21.99 28.70
N VAL A 54 -6.64 21.57 29.12
CA VAL A 54 -6.00 22.09 30.35
C VAL A 54 -5.79 23.60 30.26
N TRP A 55 -5.40 24.10 29.09
CA TRP A 55 -5.22 25.53 28.89
C TRP A 55 -6.56 26.29 28.88
N VAL A 56 -7.50 25.88 28.02
CA VAL A 56 -8.75 26.61 27.80
C VAL A 56 -9.65 26.61 29.03
N GLU A 57 -9.66 25.51 29.80
CA GLU A 57 -10.44 25.39 31.04
C GLU A 57 -9.65 25.81 32.29
N ASN A 58 -8.41 26.29 32.15
CA ASN A 58 -7.57 26.76 33.25
C ASN A 58 -7.47 25.73 34.41
N LEU A 59 -7.12 24.48 34.10
CA LEU A 59 -7.10 23.38 35.07
C LEU A 59 -5.90 23.42 36.05
N GLY A 60 -5.12 24.50 36.06
CA GLY A 60 -4.02 24.72 37.00
C GLY A 60 -2.77 23.86 36.78
N VAL A 61 -2.73 23.03 35.72
CA VAL A 61 -1.55 22.22 35.37
C VAL A 61 -0.68 22.98 34.37
N PRO A 62 0.61 23.23 34.66
CA PRO A 62 1.51 23.91 33.72
C PRO A 62 1.64 23.16 32.40
N LEU A 63 1.56 23.86 31.27
CA LEU A 63 1.68 23.24 29.95
C LEU A 63 3.08 22.65 29.72
N GLU A 64 4.13 23.24 30.29
CA GLU A 64 5.47 22.70 30.23
C GLU A 64 5.58 21.31 30.88
N THR A 65 4.78 21.06 31.92
CA THR A 65 4.70 19.74 32.56
C THR A 65 4.04 18.73 31.62
N LEU A 66 2.95 19.10 30.94
CA LEU A 66 2.28 18.20 29.99
C LEU A 66 3.20 17.85 28.80
N VAL A 67 3.85 18.87 28.22
CA VAL A 67 4.76 18.71 27.08
C VAL A 67 6.01 17.94 27.49
N GLY A 68 6.61 18.28 28.64
CA GLY A 68 7.76 17.56 29.17
C GLY A 68 7.45 16.09 29.46
N ASN A 69 6.28 15.78 30.03
CA ASN A 69 5.85 14.39 30.24
C ASN A 69 5.62 13.65 28.92
N LEU A 70 4.99 14.29 27.92
CA LEU A 70 4.77 13.68 26.61
C LEU A 70 6.09 13.29 25.95
N VAL A 71 7.07 14.20 25.94
CA VAL A 71 8.36 13.99 25.26
C VAL A 71 9.31 13.11 26.07
N GLY A 72 9.35 13.27 27.39
CA GLY A 72 10.32 12.61 28.27
C GLY A 72 9.85 11.28 28.89
N CYS A 73 8.53 11.05 29.03
CA CYS A 73 8.01 9.90 29.77
C CYS A 73 7.39 8.81 28.91
N VAL A 74 6.94 9.13 27.69
CA VAL A 74 6.20 8.18 26.85
C VAL A 74 7.17 7.36 26.01
N LEU A 75 7.63 6.25 26.57
CA LEU A 75 8.47 5.30 25.87
C LEU A 75 7.61 4.32 25.06
N VAL A 76 7.74 4.37 23.74
CA VAL A 76 7.12 3.40 22.83
C VAL A 76 7.94 2.11 22.88
N PRO A 77 7.36 0.97 23.29
CA PRO A 77 8.12 -0.28 23.31
C PRO A 77 8.41 -0.77 21.89
N PRO A 78 9.34 -1.72 21.74
CA PRO A 78 9.53 -2.44 20.48
C PRO A 78 8.23 -3.09 19.98
N PRO A 79 8.13 -3.39 18.68
CA PRO A 79 7.00 -4.12 18.13
C PRO A 79 6.75 -5.46 18.83
N GLY A 80 5.47 -5.82 19.03
CA GLY A 80 5.07 -6.95 19.86
C GLY A 80 5.27 -6.75 21.36
N GLY A 81 5.67 -5.55 21.79
CA GLY A 81 5.89 -5.24 23.18
C GLY A 81 4.63 -5.13 24.04
N PRO A 82 4.81 -5.04 25.37
CA PRO A 82 3.70 -4.89 26.30
C PRO A 82 2.99 -3.56 26.08
N GLN A 83 1.71 -3.51 26.44
CA GLN A 83 0.97 -2.26 26.50
C GLN A 83 1.58 -1.35 27.58
N VAL A 84 1.95 -0.13 27.19
CA VAL A 84 2.43 0.91 28.09
C VAL A 84 1.27 1.81 28.46
N ARG A 85 1.08 2.00 29.77
CA ARG A 85 0.10 2.94 30.33
C ARG A 85 0.83 4.19 30.79
N PHE A 86 0.33 5.35 30.42
CA PHE A 86 0.97 6.62 30.74
C PHE A 86 -0.07 7.72 31.00
N SER A 87 0.42 8.83 31.55
CA SER A 87 -0.32 10.05 31.81
C SER A 87 0.60 11.22 31.46
N ILE A 88 0.08 12.22 30.76
CA ILE A 88 0.81 13.48 30.56
C ILE A 88 0.47 14.52 31.62
N GLY A 89 -0.64 14.36 32.34
CA GLY A 89 -1.04 15.18 33.48
C GLY A 89 -2.55 15.41 33.55
N ALA A 90 -2.99 16.23 34.51
CA ALA A 90 -4.41 16.56 34.71
C ALA A 90 -5.34 15.33 34.93
N GLY A 91 -4.79 14.22 35.45
CA GLY A 91 -5.55 13.02 35.79
C GLY A 91 -5.97 12.17 34.59
N ASP A 92 -5.36 12.38 33.42
CA ASP A 92 -5.53 11.53 32.25
C ASP A 92 -4.99 10.11 32.48
N ARG A 93 -5.50 9.15 31.70
CA ARG A 93 -5.01 7.77 31.67
C ARG A 93 -5.04 7.30 30.23
N GLN A 94 -3.88 7.07 29.66
CA GLN A 94 -3.72 6.65 28.27
C GLN A 94 -2.97 5.33 28.20
N ALA A 95 -3.18 4.61 27.10
CA ALA A 95 -2.43 3.40 26.81
C ALA A 95 -1.98 3.42 25.35
N LEU A 96 -0.81 2.86 25.12
CA LEU A 96 -0.22 2.66 23.81
C LEU A 96 0.34 1.25 23.75
N GLN A 97 0.07 0.56 22.65
CA GLN A 97 0.69 -0.73 22.35
C GLN A 97 1.09 -0.76 20.88
N PRO A 98 2.35 -1.06 20.55
CA PRO A 98 2.78 -1.30 19.19
C PRO A 98 2.10 -2.55 18.60
N PRO A 99 1.93 -2.60 17.27
CA PRO A 99 1.48 -3.80 16.59
C PRO A 99 2.42 -4.99 16.83
N ALA A 100 1.89 -6.21 16.74
CA ALA A 100 2.62 -7.44 17.03
C ALA A 100 3.80 -7.68 16.08
N ALA A 101 3.56 -7.55 14.77
CA ALA A 101 4.51 -7.94 13.73
C ALA A 101 4.54 -6.92 12.57
N PRO A 102 5.22 -5.76 12.72
CA PRO A 102 5.55 -4.92 11.57
C PRO A 102 6.41 -5.73 10.58
N PRO A 103 6.27 -5.50 9.26
CA PRO A 103 5.73 -4.29 8.62
C PRO A 103 4.22 -4.32 8.33
N MET A 104 3.43 -5.20 8.96
CA MET A 104 1.98 -5.27 8.76
C MET A 104 1.31 -3.89 8.98
N PRO A 105 0.58 -3.35 7.98
CA PRO A 105 -0.06 -2.04 8.12
C PRO A 105 -1.11 -2.01 9.22
N VAL A 106 -1.20 -0.88 9.91
CA VAL A 106 -2.26 -0.56 10.87
C VAL A 106 -3.27 0.35 10.19
N THR A 107 -4.54 -0.04 10.16
CA THR A 107 -5.58 0.71 9.43
C THR A 107 -6.71 1.21 10.32
N HIS A 108 -6.90 0.64 11.51
CA HIS A 108 -8.07 0.87 12.35
C HIS A 108 -9.38 0.63 11.57
N THR A 109 -10.04 1.70 11.11
CA THR A 109 -11.27 1.67 10.30
C THR A 109 -11.11 2.33 8.92
N SER A 110 -9.88 2.66 8.52
CA SER A 110 -9.60 3.45 7.32
C SER A 110 -9.99 2.73 6.02
N VAL A 111 -9.81 1.41 5.95
CA VAL A 111 -10.17 0.59 4.77
C VAL A 111 -11.68 0.41 4.71
N HIS A 112 -12.33 0.17 5.85
CA HIS A 112 -13.80 0.19 5.91
C HIS A 112 -14.36 1.55 5.44
N MET A 113 -13.75 2.65 5.87
CA MET A 113 -14.13 4.01 5.46
C MET A 113 -14.01 4.19 3.93
N LEU A 114 -12.92 3.73 3.31
CA LEU A 114 -12.75 3.79 1.85
C LEU A 114 -13.92 3.11 1.12
N LEU A 115 -14.26 1.87 1.49
CA LEU A 115 -15.35 1.13 0.85
C LEU A 115 -16.72 1.77 1.10
N ARG A 116 -16.92 2.39 2.28
CA ARG A 116 -18.14 3.13 2.59
C ARG A 116 -18.29 4.40 1.75
N LEU A 117 -17.19 5.09 1.46
CA LEU A 117 -17.20 6.35 0.70
C LEU A 117 -17.31 6.13 -0.81
N LEU A 118 -16.61 5.14 -1.36
CA LEU A 118 -16.49 4.94 -2.80
C LEU A 118 -17.25 3.70 -3.33
N GLY A 119 -17.70 2.82 -2.46
CA GLY A 119 -18.25 1.52 -2.85
C GLY A 119 -17.20 0.57 -3.45
N ILE A 120 -17.61 -0.65 -3.78
CA ILE A 120 -16.70 -1.71 -4.29
C ILE A 120 -16.04 -1.29 -5.60
N HIS A 121 -16.83 -0.86 -6.59
CA HIS A 121 -16.34 -0.57 -7.94
C HIS A 121 -15.25 0.50 -7.96
N ASN A 122 -15.49 1.66 -7.34
CA ASN A 122 -14.53 2.77 -7.37
C ASN A 122 -13.33 2.46 -6.47
N SER A 123 -13.52 1.79 -5.32
CA SER A 123 -12.40 1.39 -4.45
C SER A 123 -11.46 0.40 -5.15
N VAL A 124 -12.00 -0.61 -5.84
CA VAL A 124 -11.20 -1.58 -6.60
C VAL A 124 -10.49 -0.89 -7.77
N THR A 125 -11.16 0.02 -8.48
CA THR A 125 -10.55 0.78 -9.58
C THR A 125 -9.41 1.67 -9.08
N LEU A 126 -9.61 2.35 -7.95
CA LEU A 126 -8.60 3.19 -7.32
C LEU A 126 -7.41 2.38 -6.81
N TRP A 127 -7.67 1.20 -6.21
CA TRP A 127 -6.62 0.26 -5.85
C TRP A 127 -5.82 -0.22 -7.08
N CYS A 128 -6.50 -0.55 -8.18
CA CYS A 128 -5.81 -0.91 -9.43
C CYS A 128 -4.91 0.22 -9.93
N ALA A 129 -5.39 1.47 -9.89
CA ALA A 129 -4.62 2.66 -10.28
C ALA A 129 -3.36 2.83 -9.44
N VAL A 130 -3.48 2.70 -8.11
CA VAL A 130 -2.33 2.76 -7.19
C VAL A 130 -1.34 1.61 -7.49
N MET A 131 -1.83 0.38 -7.66
CA MET A 131 -1.00 -0.81 -7.94
C MET A 131 -0.30 -0.78 -9.31
N SER A 132 -0.78 0.03 -10.24
CA SER A 132 -0.20 0.20 -11.58
C SER A 132 0.59 1.51 -11.75
N GLU A 133 0.90 2.17 -10.63
CA GLU A 133 1.74 3.37 -10.55
C GLU A 133 1.14 4.57 -11.30
N HIS A 134 -0.16 4.82 -11.18
CA HIS A 134 -0.78 6.06 -11.67
C HIS A 134 -0.71 7.21 -10.64
N LYS A 135 -0.94 8.43 -11.13
CA LYS A 135 -1.17 9.62 -10.30
C LYS A 135 -2.59 9.61 -9.75
N VAL A 136 -2.73 9.51 -8.43
CA VAL A 136 -4.01 9.45 -7.74
C VAL A 136 -4.14 10.65 -6.80
N LEU A 137 -5.16 11.46 -7.05
CA LEU A 137 -5.51 12.62 -6.25
C LEU A 137 -6.84 12.37 -5.53
N LEU A 138 -6.84 12.51 -4.21
CA LEU A 138 -8.02 12.44 -3.37
C LEU A 138 -8.50 13.86 -3.07
N VAL A 139 -9.81 14.09 -3.15
CA VAL A 139 -10.42 15.39 -2.89
C VAL A 139 -11.48 15.25 -1.80
N SER A 140 -11.43 16.10 -0.77
CA SER A 140 -12.46 16.15 0.29
C SER A 140 -12.38 17.46 1.08
N LEU A 141 -13.50 17.89 1.64
CA LEU A 141 -13.62 18.93 2.66
C LEU A 141 -12.92 18.53 3.97
N ALA A 142 -12.76 17.22 4.23
CA ALA A 142 -12.24 16.71 5.50
C ALA A 142 -10.84 16.12 5.35
N GLY A 143 -9.82 16.82 5.86
CA GLY A 143 -8.42 16.34 5.88
C GLY A 143 -8.23 14.98 6.55
N ALA A 144 -9.06 14.68 7.57
CA ALA A 144 -9.06 13.37 8.22
C ALA A 144 -9.46 12.23 7.26
N ARG A 145 -10.42 12.46 6.34
CA ARG A 145 -10.82 11.49 5.32
C ARG A 145 -9.70 11.27 4.31
N LEU A 146 -9.06 12.36 3.85
CA LEU A 146 -7.92 12.30 2.93
C LEU A 146 -6.78 11.44 3.51
N SER A 147 -6.45 11.70 4.77
CA SER A 147 -5.39 10.96 5.48
C SER A 147 -5.74 9.49 5.70
N ALA A 148 -7.00 9.20 6.06
CA ALA A 148 -7.48 7.83 6.25
C ALA A 148 -7.48 7.05 4.93
N VAL A 149 -7.99 7.63 3.84
CA VAL A 149 -8.06 6.94 2.55
C VAL A 149 -6.68 6.73 1.92
N CYS A 150 -5.75 7.69 2.06
CA CYS A 150 -4.34 7.47 1.66
C CYS A 150 -3.73 6.27 2.40
N ARG A 151 -3.92 6.21 3.73
CA ARG A 151 -3.46 5.08 4.55
C ARG A 151 -4.13 3.77 4.13
N ALA A 152 -5.42 3.79 3.85
CA ALA A 152 -6.17 2.62 3.40
C ALA A 152 -5.61 2.06 2.09
N LEU A 153 -5.44 2.92 1.08
CA LEU A 153 -4.89 2.52 -0.23
C LEU A 153 -3.49 1.96 -0.09
N ALA A 154 -2.60 2.61 0.67
CA ALA A 154 -1.25 2.11 0.92
C ALA A 154 -1.27 0.76 1.67
N ALA A 155 -2.18 0.57 2.62
CA ALA A 155 -2.31 -0.70 3.35
C ALA A 155 -2.87 -1.85 2.49
N LEU A 156 -3.79 -1.57 1.57
CA LEU A 156 -4.34 -2.56 0.63
C LEU A 156 -3.32 -3.05 -0.41
N MET A 157 -2.14 -2.42 -0.49
CA MET A 157 -1.03 -2.91 -1.31
C MET A 157 -0.24 -4.03 -0.63
N PHE A 158 -0.39 -4.23 0.68
CA PHE A 158 0.41 -5.23 1.40
C PHE A 158 0.30 -6.61 0.73
N PRO A 159 1.42 -7.27 0.37
CA PRO A 159 2.76 -7.16 0.95
C PRO A 159 3.69 -6.12 0.32
N PHE A 160 3.21 -5.36 -0.67
CA PHE A 160 3.97 -4.30 -1.31
C PHE A 160 4.04 -3.05 -0.43
N ARG A 161 5.05 -2.21 -0.69
CA ARG A 161 5.19 -0.90 -0.05
C ARG A 161 5.09 0.18 -1.12
N TYR A 162 4.26 1.20 -0.86
CA TYR A 162 4.21 2.37 -1.72
C TYR A 162 5.57 3.09 -1.69
N ALA A 163 6.11 3.37 -2.86
CA ALA A 163 7.49 3.86 -3.03
C ALA A 163 7.57 5.22 -3.75
N HIS A 164 6.44 5.81 -4.13
CA HIS A 164 6.39 7.10 -4.83
C HIS A 164 5.96 8.24 -3.89
N VAL A 165 5.66 9.41 -4.46
CA VAL A 165 5.25 10.60 -3.70
C VAL A 165 3.95 10.33 -2.94
N TYR A 166 4.00 10.46 -1.61
CA TYR A 166 2.88 10.20 -0.71
C TYR A 166 2.64 11.43 0.17
N ILE A 167 1.58 12.18 -0.11
CA ILE A 167 1.24 13.43 0.61
C ILE A 167 -0.25 13.38 0.98
N PRO A 168 -0.61 12.85 2.16
CA PRO A 168 -2.01 12.65 2.54
C PRO A 168 -2.86 13.92 2.63
N LEU A 169 -2.20 15.07 2.81
CA LEU A 169 -2.81 16.40 2.76
C LEU A 169 -1.78 17.40 2.22
N LEU A 170 -1.97 17.84 0.98
CA LEU A 170 -1.14 18.83 0.31
C LEU A 170 -1.64 20.24 0.64
N PRO A 171 -0.77 21.12 1.16
CA PRO A 171 -1.09 22.54 1.32
C PRO A 171 -1.32 23.23 -0.02
N ALA A 172 -2.28 24.17 -0.08
CA ALA A 172 -2.63 24.89 -1.31
C ALA A 172 -1.43 25.62 -1.96
N GLY A 173 -0.54 26.21 -1.15
CA GLY A 173 0.66 26.89 -1.66
C GLY A 173 1.68 25.95 -2.34
N LEU A 174 1.47 24.64 -2.32
CA LEU A 174 2.31 23.63 -2.97
C LEU A 174 1.56 22.87 -4.07
N ALA A 175 0.47 23.43 -4.61
CA ALA A 175 -0.34 22.81 -5.66
C ALA A 175 0.48 22.44 -6.92
N GLU A 176 1.57 23.17 -7.19
CA GLU A 176 2.52 22.88 -8.28
C GLU A 176 3.10 21.45 -8.25
N VAL A 177 3.16 20.81 -7.07
CA VAL A 177 3.61 19.41 -6.93
C VAL A 177 2.74 18.45 -7.74
N LEU A 178 1.47 18.78 -7.98
CA LEU A 178 0.54 17.96 -8.76
C LEU A 178 0.96 17.81 -10.23
N ALA A 179 1.78 18.72 -10.75
CA ALA A 179 2.32 18.66 -12.10
C ALA A 179 3.51 17.70 -12.25
N THR A 180 3.98 17.05 -11.16
CA THR A 180 5.12 16.13 -11.21
C THR A 180 4.87 14.99 -12.21
N PRO A 181 5.85 14.58 -13.04
CA PRO A 181 5.69 13.48 -13.98
C PRO A 181 5.66 12.11 -13.29
N THR A 182 6.09 12.02 -12.03
CA THR A 182 6.14 10.76 -11.28
C THR A 182 4.76 10.37 -10.74
N PRO A 183 4.49 9.05 -10.56
CA PRO A 183 3.30 8.60 -9.84
C PRO A 183 3.22 9.23 -8.45
N PHE A 184 2.00 9.43 -7.94
CA PHE A 184 1.76 9.95 -6.61
C PHE A 184 0.44 9.49 -6.02
N LEU A 185 0.34 9.56 -4.70
CA LEU A 185 -0.89 9.43 -3.92
C LEU A 185 -0.99 10.66 -3.02
N ILE A 186 -1.84 11.60 -3.42
CA ILE A 186 -1.94 12.92 -2.79
C ILE A 186 -3.40 13.20 -2.40
N GLY A 187 -3.61 13.87 -1.27
CA GLY A 187 -4.92 14.41 -0.89
C GLY A 187 -4.93 15.94 -0.91
N VAL A 188 -5.98 16.56 -1.45
CA VAL A 188 -6.19 18.02 -1.43
C VAL A 188 -7.55 18.38 -0.85
N HIS A 189 -7.61 19.55 -0.21
CA HIS A 189 -8.88 20.11 0.22
C HIS A 189 -9.75 20.45 -1.00
N SER A 190 -11.06 20.24 -0.90
CA SER A 190 -12.00 20.45 -2.01
C SER A 190 -12.09 21.90 -2.50
N SER A 191 -11.55 22.87 -1.76
CA SER A 191 -11.39 24.25 -2.25
C SER A 191 -10.49 24.36 -3.49
N LEU A 192 -9.64 23.37 -3.75
CA LEU A 192 -8.78 23.32 -4.96
C LEU A 192 -9.41 22.50 -6.09
N LYS A 193 -10.66 22.02 -5.93
CA LYS A 193 -11.28 21.07 -6.86
C LYS A 193 -11.35 21.60 -8.29
N GLU A 194 -11.64 22.88 -8.46
CA GLU A 194 -11.71 23.53 -9.78
C GLU A 194 -10.34 23.54 -10.46
N GLU A 195 -9.30 23.99 -9.76
CA GLU A 195 -7.92 24.04 -10.25
C GLU A 195 -7.40 22.65 -10.65
N VAL A 196 -7.66 21.62 -9.83
CA VAL A 196 -7.14 20.27 -10.12
C VAL A 196 -7.94 19.52 -11.17
N SER A 197 -9.14 20.00 -11.55
CA SER A 197 -9.96 19.36 -12.58
C SER A 197 -9.37 19.47 -13.99
N GLU A 198 -8.43 20.40 -14.20
CA GLU A 198 -7.72 20.62 -15.46
C GLU A 198 -6.57 19.63 -15.70
N LEU A 199 -6.21 18.82 -14.70
CA LEU A 199 -5.08 17.88 -14.78
C LEU A 199 -5.40 16.70 -15.72
N LEU A 200 -4.64 16.60 -16.82
CA LEU A 200 -4.92 15.67 -17.93
C LEU A 200 -4.51 14.21 -17.68
N ASP A 201 -3.67 13.93 -16.68
CA ASP A 201 -3.11 12.59 -16.42
C ASP A 201 -3.27 12.13 -14.96
N VAL A 202 -4.14 12.81 -14.21
CA VAL A 202 -4.38 12.55 -12.78
C VAL A 202 -5.77 11.96 -12.58
N ILE A 203 -5.84 10.81 -11.90
CA ILE A 203 -7.10 10.19 -11.50
C ILE A 203 -7.59 10.87 -10.23
N ILE A 204 -8.81 11.42 -10.25
CA ILE A 204 -9.36 12.20 -9.15
C ILE A 204 -10.48 11.41 -8.48
N ALA A 205 -10.32 11.12 -7.19
CA ALA A 205 -11.34 10.51 -6.35
C ALA A 205 -11.93 11.56 -5.40
N ASP A 206 -13.18 11.95 -5.65
CA ASP A 206 -13.92 12.85 -4.76
C ASP A 206 -14.60 12.03 -3.66
N LEU A 207 -14.07 12.13 -2.46
CA LEU A 207 -14.49 11.33 -1.30
C LEU A 207 -15.77 11.84 -0.66
N ASP A 208 -16.24 13.05 -0.99
CA ASP A 208 -17.45 13.63 -0.43
C ASP A 208 -18.68 13.23 -1.23
N THR A 209 -18.52 13.08 -2.55
CA THR A 209 -19.57 12.64 -3.48
C THR A 209 -19.51 11.16 -3.83
N GLY A 210 -18.40 10.48 -3.52
CA GLY A 210 -18.22 9.06 -3.83
C GLY A 210 -17.86 8.78 -5.30
N SER A 211 -17.33 9.77 -6.01
CA SER A 211 -17.11 9.71 -7.47
C SER A 211 -15.64 9.58 -7.84
N LEU A 212 -15.39 9.01 -9.03
CA LEU A 212 -14.07 8.81 -9.59
C LEU A 212 -14.03 9.39 -11.01
N HIS A 213 -13.16 10.37 -11.23
CA HIS A 213 -12.89 10.95 -12.55
C HIS A 213 -11.57 10.39 -13.08
N ILE A 214 -11.63 9.69 -14.21
CA ILE A 214 -10.48 9.11 -14.90
C ILE A 214 -10.32 9.85 -16.23
N PRO A 215 -9.20 10.56 -16.45
CA PRO A 215 -8.97 11.25 -17.72
C PRO A 215 -8.99 10.27 -18.90
N PRO A 216 -9.52 10.65 -20.08
CA PRO A 216 -9.60 9.76 -21.26
C PRO A 216 -8.26 9.21 -21.75
N SER A 217 -7.16 9.92 -21.46
CA SER A 217 -5.78 9.53 -21.76
C SER A 217 -5.24 8.42 -20.85
N VAL A 218 -5.90 8.15 -19.72
CA VAL A 218 -5.43 7.23 -18.69
C VAL A 218 -6.17 5.91 -18.78
N ASN A 219 -5.44 4.84 -19.12
CA ASN A 219 -5.94 3.48 -19.05
C ASN A 219 -5.44 2.81 -17.76
N ILE A 220 -6.36 2.47 -16.85
CA ILE A 220 -6.06 1.75 -15.62
C ILE A 220 -6.17 0.24 -15.92
N PRO A 221 -5.06 -0.51 -15.94
CA PRO A 221 -5.14 -1.94 -16.13
C PRO A 221 -5.85 -2.58 -14.93
N ARG A 222 -6.69 -3.58 -15.19
CA ARG A 222 -7.41 -4.34 -14.16
C ARG A 222 -7.01 -5.81 -14.20
N PRO A 223 -7.09 -6.54 -13.06
CA PRO A 223 -7.02 -7.99 -13.09
C PRO A 223 -8.06 -8.56 -14.08
N GLU A 224 -7.70 -9.60 -14.82
CA GLU A 224 -8.61 -10.21 -15.80
C GLU A 224 -9.33 -11.46 -15.27
N GLY A 225 -10.47 -11.77 -15.90
CA GLY A 225 -11.21 -13.01 -15.68
C GLY A 225 -11.66 -13.22 -14.24
N LYS A 226 -11.49 -14.46 -13.76
CA LYS A 226 -11.98 -14.91 -12.43
C LYS A 226 -11.36 -14.17 -11.25
N LEU A 227 -10.20 -13.54 -11.41
CA LEU A 227 -9.53 -12.85 -10.30
C LEU A 227 -10.26 -11.56 -9.92
N LEU A 228 -10.72 -10.78 -10.91
CA LEU A 228 -11.47 -9.55 -10.66
C LEU A 228 -12.87 -9.86 -10.13
N SER A 229 -13.59 -10.79 -10.76
CA SER A 229 -14.92 -11.17 -10.29
C SER A 229 -14.84 -11.74 -8.86
N SER A 230 -13.91 -12.65 -8.58
CA SER A 230 -13.71 -13.18 -7.23
C SER A 230 -13.39 -12.08 -6.21
N LEU A 231 -12.57 -11.08 -6.54
CA LEU A 231 -12.32 -9.94 -5.65
C LEU A 231 -13.63 -9.20 -5.32
N GLN A 232 -14.44 -8.89 -6.34
CA GLN A 232 -15.69 -8.17 -6.15
C GLN A 232 -16.73 -9.00 -5.38
N ASP A 233 -16.84 -10.29 -5.68
CA ASP A 233 -17.74 -11.23 -5.01
C ASP A 233 -17.34 -11.42 -3.54
N SER A 234 -16.06 -11.62 -3.23
CA SER A 234 -15.58 -11.73 -1.84
C SER A 234 -15.78 -10.42 -1.06
N LEU A 235 -15.66 -9.25 -1.72
CA LEU A 235 -15.95 -7.96 -1.08
C LEU A 235 -17.45 -7.81 -0.79
N ALA A 236 -18.32 -8.19 -1.73
CA ALA A 236 -19.77 -8.19 -1.52
C ALA A 236 -20.16 -9.16 -0.39
N LEU A 237 -19.56 -10.36 -0.37
CA LEU A 237 -19.75 -11.37 0.65
C LEU A 237 -19.44 -10.87 2.07
N VAL A 238 -18.40 -10.05 2.22
CA VAL A 238 -18.00 -9.47 3.51
C VAL A 238 -18.87 -8.26 3.89
N LEU A 239 -19.17 -7.39 2.93
CA LEU A 239 -19.90 -6.14 3.18
C LEU A 239 -21.40 -6.36 3.39
N GLN A 240 -21.97 -7.35 2.71
CA GLN A 240 -23.40 -7.67 2.68
C GLN A 240 -23.62 -9.19 2.71
N PRO A 241 -23.19 -9.88 3.78
CA PRO A 241 -23.26 -11.35 3.88
C PRO A 241 -24.70 -11.90 3.80
N GLU A 242 -25.70 -11.08 4.14
CA GLU A 242 -27.13 -11.38 4.05
C GLU A 242 -27.61 -11.67 2.61
N LEU A 243 -26.92 -11.16 1.59
CA LEU A 243 -27.32 -11.35 0.19
C LEU A 243 -27.27 -12.81 -0.25
N ARG A 244 -26.50 -13.68 0.41
CA ARG A 244 -26.38 -15.10 0.06
C ARG A 244 -27.71 -15.85 0.15
N SER A 245 -28.56 -15.45 1.08
CA SER A 245 -29.82 -16.13 1.38
C SER A 245 -31.02 -15.19 1.25
N ALA A 246 -30.85 -13.99 0.69
CA ALA A 246 -31.91 -13.00 0.56
C ALA A 246 -33.13 -13.52 -0.23
N ASP A 247 -32.88 -14.36 -1.25
CA ASP A 247 -33.93 -14.96 -2.08
C ASP A 247 -34.43 -16.33 -1.56
N SER A 248 -33.92 -16.81 -0.43
CA SER A 248 -34.35 -18.09 0.14
C SER A 248 -35.73 -17.96 0.79
N ALA A 249 -36.70 -18.76 0.34
CA ALA A 249 -38.08 -18.76 0.88
C ALA A 249 -38.14 -19.01 2.41
N PHE A 250 -37.16 -19.76 2.94
CA PHE A 250 -36.97 -20.01 4.36
C PHE A 250 -35.51 -19.71 4.73
N ALA A 251 -35.12 -18.45 4.62
CA ALA A 251 -33.75 -18.02 4.94
C ALA A 251 -33.40 -18.30 6.41
N PRO A 252 -32.16 -18.74 6.70
CA PRO A 252 -31.65 -18.71 8.07
C PRO A 252 -31.64 -17.26 8.59
N PRO A 253 -31.59 -17.06 9.92
CA PRO A 253 -31.44 -15.72 10.48
C PRO A 253 -30.20 -15.03 9.86
N PRO A 254 -30.31 -13.73 9.53
CA PRO A 254 -29.22 -13.03 8.86
C PRO A 254 -27.96 -13.06 9.74
N PRO A 255 -26.78 -13.23 9.13
CA PRO A 255 -25.52 -13.19 9.87
C PRO A 255 -25.35 -11.83 10.56
N VAL A 256 -24.81 -11.85 11.78
CA VAL A 256 -24.49 -10.62 12.52
C VAL A 256 -23.39 -9.88 11.77
N GLN A 257 -23.65 -8.63 11.41
CA GLN A 257 -22.66 -7.80 10.72
C GLN A 257 -21.47 -7.51 11.64
N SER A 258 -20.27 -7.70 11.12
CA SER A 258 -19.02 -7.37 11.81
C SER A 258 -18.94 -5.89 12.17
N LEU A 259 -18.42 -5.58 13.36
CA LEU A 259 -18.14 -4.21 13.78
C LEU A 259 -17.20 -3.52 12.78
N PRO A 260 -17.25 -2.19 12.59
CA PRO A 260 -16.44 -1.48 11.58
C PRO A 260 -14.94 -1.77 11.64
N GLN A 261 -14.39 -2.00 12.84
CA GLN A 261 -12.97 -2.37 13.03
C GLN A 261 -12.64 -3.77 12.53
N MET A 262 -13.57 -4.73 12.67
CA MET A 262 -13.41 -6.08 12.14
C MET A 262 -13.68 -6.13 10.65
N LEU A 263 -14.71 -5.43 10.19
CA LEU A 263 -15.05 -5.32 8.77
C LEU A 263 -13.89 -4.71 7.96
N ASP A 264 -13.15 -3.75 8.54
CA ASP A 264 -11.89 -3.24 7.99
C ASP A 264 -10.86 -4.36 7.73
N LYS A 265 -10.72 -5.31 8.66
CA LYS A 265 -9.78 -6.44 8.54
C LYS A 265 -10.27 -7.50 7.56
N GLU A 266 -11.57 -7.76 7.51
CA GLU A 266 -12.17 -8.68 6.53
C GLU A 266 -11.96 -8.15 5.10
N ILE A 267 -12.18 -6.86 4.86
CA ILE A 267 -11.89 -6.23 3.56
C ILE A 267 -10.40 -6.37 3.21
N ARG A 268 -9.50 -6.08 4.16
CA ARG A 268 -8.06 -6.26 3.94
C ARG A 268 -7.69 -7.72 3.63
N ALA A 269 -8.27 -8.66 4.34
CA ALA A 269 -8.08 -10.09 4.10
C ALA A 269 -8.48 -10.48 2.67
N VAL A 270 -9.57 -9.91 2.12
CA VAL A 270 -9.97 -10.12 0.73
C VAL A 270 -8.89 -9.62 -0.25
N PHE A 271 -8.37 -8.39 -0.08
CA PHE A 271 -7.30 -7.86 -0.95
C PHE A 271 -6.00 -8.66 -0.82
N MET A 272 -5.61 -9.04 0.41
CA MET A 272 -4.44 -9.88 0.65
C MET A 272 -4.58 -11.25 -0.01
N ARG A 273 -5.73 -11.91 0.12
CA ARG A 273 -6.03 -13.18 -0.56
C ARG A 273 -5.97 -13.02 -2.08
N THR A 274 -6.50 -11.92 -2.63
CA THR A 274 -6.43 -11.63 -4.07
C THR A 274 -4.99 -11.45 -4.55
N LEU A 275 -4.15 -10.73 -3.81
CA LEU A 275 -2.72 -10.61 -4.13
C LEU A 275 -1.98 -11.93 -3.99
N ALA A 276 -2.32 -12.75 -3.00
CA ALA A 276 -1.72 -14.07 -2.81
C ALA A 276 -2.14 -15.04 -3.93
N LYS A 277 -3.41 -15.00 -4.37
CA LYS A 277 -3.90 -15.66 -5.59
C LYS A 277 -3.08 -15.20 -6.80
N LEU A 278 -2.90 -13.89 -7.00
CA LEU A 278 -2.13 -13.34 -8.12
C LEU A 278 -0.66 -13.79 -8.09
N LEU A 279 -0.03 -13.78 -6.92
CA LEU A 279 1.40 -14.08 -6.73
C LEU A 279 1.70 -15.56 -6.43
N GLN A 280 0.71 -16.45 -6.40
CA GLN A 280 0.91 -17.87 -6.13
C GLN A 280 2.08 -18.45 -6.93
N GLY A 281 3.04 -19.05 -6.21
CA GLY A 281 4.24 -19.66 -6.81
C GLY A 281 5.37 -18.69 -7.19
N TYR A 282 5.26 -17.37 -6.95
CA TYR A 282 6.28 -16.38 -7.35
C TYR A 282 7.70 -16.73 -6.85
N ARG A 283 7.80 -17.35 -5.66
CA ARG A 283 9.08 -17.76 -5.06
C ARG A 283 9.86 -18.76 -5.92
N HIS A 284 9.17 -19.60 -6.71
CA HIS A 284 9.81 -20.55 -7.64
C HIS A 284 10.49 -19.88 -8.81
N CYS A 285 10.15 -18.62 -9.07
CA CYS A 285 10.74 -17.84 -10.14
C CYS A 285 11.84 -16.91 -9.61
N LEU A 286 12.26 -17.05 -8.34
CA LEU A 286 13.39 -16.32 -7.77
C LEU A 286 14.69 -17.08 -7.99
N THR A 287 15.73 -16.36 -8.43
CA THR A 287 17.09 -16.89 -8.54
C THR A 287 18.03 -16.01 -7.72
N ILE A 288 18.74 -16.63 -6.78
CA ILE A 288 19.80 -15.96 -6.01
C ILE A 288 21.03 -15.87 -6.90
N ILE A 289 21.46 -14.65 -7.22
CA ILE A 289 22.64 -14.40 -8.07
C ILE A 289 23.88 -14.09 -7.25
N ARG A 290 23.71 -13.58 -6.02
CA ARG A 290 24.79 -13.25 -5.09
C ARG A 290 24.30 -13.45 -3.67
N ILE A 291 25.17 -13.94 -2.79
CA ILE A 291 24.87 -14.12 -1.36
C ILE A 291 25.58 -13.07 -0.49
N HIS A 292 26.80 -12.68 -0.85
CA HIS A 292 27.66 -11.76 -0.08
C HIS A 292 28.07 -10.53 -0.90
N PRO A 293 28.14 -9.30 -0.34
CA PRO A 293 27.88 -8.92 1.06
C PRO A 293 26.41 -8.91 1.46
N SER A 294 25.50 -8.90 0.48
CA SER A 294 24.06 -9.05 0.67
C SER A 294 23.45 -9.92 -0.42
N PRO A 295 22.37 -10.68 -0.11
CA PRO A 295 21.63 -11.45 -1.09
C PRO A 295 21.09 -10.54 -2.19
N VAL A 296 21.37 -10.89 -3.45
CA VAL A 296 20.74 -10.28 -4.60
C VAL A 296 19.96 -11.36 -5.33
N LEU A 297 18.68 -11.08 -5.55
CA LEU A 297 17.76 -11.99 -6.21
C LEU A 297 17.29 -11.36 -7.51
N THR A 298 17.05 -12.22 -8.49
CA THR A 298 16.39 -11.87 -9.74
C THR A 298 15.10 -12.66 -9.85
N PHE A 299 14.08 -12.07 -10.49
CA PHE A 299 12.80 -12.73 -10.71
C PHE A 299 12.62 -13.04 -12.20
N HIS A 300 12.36 -14.31 -12.51
CA HIS A 300 12.12 -14.77 -13.88
C HIS A 300 10.68 -14.46 -14.30
N LYS A 301 10.42 -13.18 -14.62
CA LYS A 301 9.11 -12.63 -14.97
C LYS A 301 8.40 -13.43 -16.08
N ALA A 302 9.10 -13.70 -17.19
CA ALA A 302 8.51 -14.40 -18.33
C ALA A 302 8.07 -15.83 -17.98
N GLY A 303 8.86 -16.55 -17.18
CA GLY A 303 8.49 -17.89 -16.73
C GLY A 303 7.32 -17.89 -15.75
N PHE A 304 7.28 -16.91 -14.85
CA PHE A 304 6.13 -16.75 -13.94
C PHE A 304 4.84 -16.46 -14.70
N LEU A 305 4.85 -15.45 -15.57
CA LEU A 305 3.69 -15.06 -16.38
C LEU A 305 3.21 -16.22 -17.27
N GLY A 306 4.13 -16.93 -17.92
CA GLY A 306 3.82 -18.10 -18.74
C GLY A 306 3.22 -19.24 -17.92
N ALA A 307 3.81 -19.60 -16.78
CA ALA A 307 3.31 -20.67 -15.92
C ALA A 307 1.94 -20.36 -15.31
N ARG A 308 1.65 -19.08 -15.07
CA ARG A 308 0.37 -18.63 -14.51
C ARG A 308 -0.69 -18.28 -15.56
N GLY A 309 -0.35 -18.32 -16.85
CA GLY A 309 -1.25 -17.88 -17.92
C GLY A 309 -1.57 -16.39 -17.87
N LEU A 310 -0.68 -15.58 -17.29
CA LEU A 310 -0.88 -14.14 -17.05
C LEU A 310 -0.18 -13.25 -18.10
N SER A 311 0.46 -13.83 -19.12
CA SER A 311 1.23 -13.07 -20.12
C SER A 311 0.41 -12.02 -20.87
N GLN A 312 -0.90 -12.22 -20.99
CA GLN A 312 -1.82 -11.28 -21.66
C GLN A 312 -2.54 -10.34 -20.69
N CYS A 313 -2.40 -10.52 -19.37
CA CYS A 313 -3.07 -9.69 -18.37
C CYS A 313 -2.25 -8.41 -18.12
N PRO A 314 -2.70 -7.23 -18.60
CA PRO A 314 -1.90 -6.00 -18.52
C PRO A 314 -1.60 -5.59 -17.08
N PHE A 315 -2.54 -5.85 -16.17
CA PHE A 315 -2.37 -5.55 -14.74
C PHE A 315 -1.24 -6.37 -14.11
N ALA A 316 -1.19 -7.68 -14.38
CA ALA A 316 -0.14 -8.54 -13.87
C ALA A 316 1.23 -8.14 -14.44
N VAL A 317 1.30 -7.86 -15.75
CA VAL A 317 2.54 -7.40 -16.39
C VAL A 317 3.03 -6.10 -15.77
N ARG A 318 2.13 -5.11 -15.61
CA ARG A 318 2.45 -3.80 -15.06
C ARG A 318 2.87 -3.88 -13.59
N LEU A 319 2.17 -4.67 -12.78
CA LEU A 319 2.54 -4.90 -11.38
C LEU A 319 3.94 -5.50 -11.25
N LEU A 320 4.28 -6.49 -12.06
CA LEU A 320 5.61 -7.14 -12.02
C LEU A 320 6.74 -6.23 -12.54
N ASP A 321 6.43 -5.20 -13.32
CA ASP A 321 7.38 -4.16 -13.75
C ASP A 321 7.54 -3.01 -12.74
N SER A 322 6.61 -2.90 -11.79
CA SER A 322 6.58 -1.79 -10.83
C SER A 322 7.78 -1.78 -9.88
N MET A 323 8.08 -0.61 -9.32
CA MET A 323 9.07 -0.50 -8.24
C MET A 323 8.62 -1.28 -6.99
N PHE A 324 7.31 -1.41 -6.79
CA PHE A 324 6.73 -2.13 -5.67
C PHE A 324 7.12 -3.61 -5.67
N PHE A 325 7.05 -4.26 -6.84
CA PHE A 325 7.42 -5.67 -6.97
C PHE A 325 8.92 -5.90 -6.79
N ASN A 326 9.77 -4.98 -7.25
CA ASN A 326 11.20 -5.04 -6.95
C ASN A 326 11.47 -4.96 -5.44
N GLY A 327 10.74 -4.10 -4.71
CA GLY A 327 10.77 -4.04 -3.26
C GLY A 327 10.35 -5.37 -2.61
N LEU A 328 9.27 -6.00 -3.09
CA LEU A 328 8.83 -7.31 -2.63
C LEU A 328 9.93 -8.38 -2.80
N VAL A 329 10.57 -8.43 -3.95
CA VAL A 329 11.65 -9.40 -4.24
C VAL A 329 12.85 -9.17 -3.33
N ALA A 330 13.24 -7.90 -3.11
CA ALA A 330 14.36 -7.57 -2.24
C ALA A 330 14.09 -7.91 -0.76
N GLU A 331 12.90 -7.55 -0.24
CA GLU A 331 12.55 -7.72 1.17
C GLU A 331 12.15 -9.16 1.49
N ARG A 332 11.35 -9.79 0.62
CA ARG A 332 10.74 -11.10 0.89
C ARG A 332 11.37 -12.25 0.12
N GLY A 333 12.16 -11.97 -0.91
CA GLY A 333 12.81 -13.00 -1.72
C GLY A 333 13.83 -13.87 -0.97
N PRO A 334 14.67 -13.34 -0.06
CA PRO A 334 15.63 -14.16 0.68
C PRO A 334 14.96 -15.36 1.37
N PRO A 335 15.58 -16.57 1.31
CA PRO A 335 15.01 -17.78 1.90
C PRO A 335 15.16 -17.83 3.41
N TRP A 336 16.13 -17.11 4.00
CA TRP A 336 16.36 -17.04 5.44
C TRP A 336 15.97 -15.65 5.95
N ARG A 337 14.80 -15.54 6.58
CA ARG A 337 14.31 -14.27 7.17
C ARG A 337 13.17 -14.53 8.17
N PRO A 338 12.77 -13.53 8.98
CA PRO A 338 11.53 -13.59 9.74
C PRO A 338 10.32 -13.76 8.82
N THR A 339 9.32 -14.50 9.28
CA THR A 339 8.01 -14.67 8.61
C THR A 339 6.94 -13.81 9.24
N ASP A 340 5.94 -13.45 8.45
CA ASP A 340 4.72 -12.80 8.94
C ASP A 340 3.45 -13.44 8.34
N ILE A 341 2.29 -12.84 8.64
CA ILE A 341 0.96 -13.29 8.19
C ILE A 341 0.89 -13.48 6.67
N TRP A 342 1.65 -12.71 5.88
CA TRP A 342 1.67 -12.89 4.42
C TRP A 342 2.29 -14.22 4.00
N ASP A 343 3.37 -14.62 4.67
CA ASP A 343 4.06 -15.87 4.34
C ASP A 343 3.19 -17.08 4.68
N ASP A 344 2.53 -17.04 5.83
CA ASP A 344 1.57 -18.06 6.24
C ASP A 344 0.37 -18.10 5.29
N LEU A 345 -0.13 -16.94 4.83
CA LEU A 345 -1.19 -16.87 3.82
C LEU A 345 -0.76 -17.53 2.50
N VAL A 346 0.38 -17.15 1.92
CA VAL A 346 0.85 -17.70 0.64
C VAL A 346 1.08 -19.21 0.71
N LEU A 347 1.53 -19.71 1.86
CA LEU A 347 1.76 -21.13 2.09
C LEU A 347 0.45 -21.93 2.15
N ASN A 348 -0.55 -21.45 2.89
CA ASN A 348 -1.77 -22.20 3.19
C ASN A 348 -2.91 -21.97 2.18
N LEU A 349 -2.89 -20.85 1.44
CA LEU A 349 -3.96 -20.47 0.51
C LEU A 349 -4.31 -21.56 -0.52
N PRO A 350 -3.36 -22.29 -1.15
CA PRO A 350 -3.72 -23.33 -2.13
C PRO A 350 -4.65 -24.41 -1.56
N GLU A 351 -4.41 -24.82 -0.32
CA GLU A 351 -5.24 -25.82 0.36
C GLU A 351 -6.59 -25.24 0.77
N GLN A 352 -6.63 -23.99 1.26
CA GLN A 352 -7.89 -23.29 1.52
C GLN A 352 -8.76 -23.20 0.25
N LEU A 353 -8.18 -22.82 -0.89
CA LEU A 353 -8.92 -22.75 -2.16
C LEU A 353 -9.42 -24.12 -2.61
N ARG A 354 -8.66 -25.19 -2.36
CA ARG A 354 -9.11 -26.57 -2.63
C ARG A 354 -10.34 -26.90 -1.80
N LEU A 355 -10.33 -26.60 -0.50
CA LEU A 355 -11.47 -26.83 0.39
C LEU A 355 -12.68 -25.96 0.03
N GLU A 356 -12.46 -24.68 -0.31
CA GLU A 356 -13.51 -23.76 -0.78
C GLU A 356 -14.16 -24.24 -2.08
N SER A 357 -13.41 -24.88 -2.98
CA SER A 357 -13.97 -25.48 -4.20
C SER A 357 -14.90 -26.67 -3.94
N LEU A 358 -14.72 -27.34 -2.79
CA LEU A 358 -15.58 -28.43 -2.33
C LEU A 358 -16.76 -27.91 -1.50
N ASN A 359 -16.57 -26.78 -0.80
CA ASN A 359 -17.59 -26.13 0.00
C ASN A 359 -17.39 -24.60 0.00
N SER A 360 -18.24 -23.88 -0.75
CA SER A 360 -18.21 -22.42 -0.88
C SER A 360 -18.53 -21.68 0.43
N ASP A 361 -19.11 -22.34 1.43
CA ASP A 361 -19.41 -21.72 2.72
C ASP A 361 -18.15 -21.42 3.53
N LEU A 362 -17.04 -22.11 3.24
CA LEU A 362 -15.76 -21.93 3.93
C LEU A 362 -15.05 -20.61 3.58
N GLU A 363 -15.37 -19.98 2.45
CA GLU A 363 -14.66 -18.77 2.00
C GLU A 363 -14.76 -17.63 3.03
N LEU A 364 -15.96 -17.37 3.54
CA LEU A 364 -16.17 -16.34 4.55
C LEU A 364 -15.42 -16.66 5.84
N SER A 365 -15.42 -17.92 6.28
CA SER A 365 -14.66 -18.37 7.47
C SER A 365 -13.17 -18.09 7.31
N HIS A 366 -12.56 -18.49 6.17
CA HIS A 366 -11.14 -18.26 5.94
C HIS A 366 -10.79 -16.77 5.82
N ILE A 367 -11.69 -15.95 5.27
CA ILE A 367 -11.54 -14.48 5.27
C ILE A 367 -11.55 -13.95 6.71
N GLN A 368 -12.50 -14.38 7.53
CA GLN A 368 -12.66 -13.96 8.93
C GLN A 368 -11.50 -14.43 9.82
N GLU A 369 -10.97 -15.63 9.59
CA GLU A 369 -9.78 -16.14 10.28
C GLU A 369 -8.55 -15.27 9.99
N LEU A 370 -8.32 -14.92 8.71
CA LEU A 370 -7.24 -13.99 8.34
C LEU A 370 -7.49 -12.59 8.93
N ALA A 371 -8.72 -12.11 8.90
CA ALA A 371 -9.11 -10.83 9.50
C ALA A 371 -8.84 -10.79 11.00
N MET A 372 -9.08 -11.91 11.71
CA MET A 372 -8.80 -12.05 13.13
C MET A 372 -7.29 -11.97 13.42
N GLN A 373 -6.45 -12.59 12.58
CA GLN A 373 -4.99 -12.45 12.69
C GLN A 373 -4.53 -11.00 12.50
N LEU A 374 -5.11 -10.29 11.52
CA LEU A 374 -4.84 -8.86 11.31
C LEU A 374 -5.31 -8.02 12.51
N HIS A 375 -6.46 -8.35 13.09
CA HIS A 375 -6.97 -7.68 14.29
C HIS A 375 -6.05 -7.87 15.49
N TYR A 376 -5.61 -9.09 15.78
CA TYR A 376 -4.66 -9.38 16.86
C TYR A 376 -3.30 -8.75 16.63
N ASN A 377 -2.85 -8.63 15.37
CA ASN A 377 -1.65 -7.89 15.07
C ASN A 377 -1.77 -6.41 15.46
N GLU A 378 -2.90 -5.76 15.17
CA GLU A 378 -3.11 -4.35 15.55
C GLU A 378 -3.41 -4.17 17.04
N ASN A 379 -4.05 -5.16 17.67
CA ASN A 379 -4.48 -5.13 19.07
C ASN A 379 -3.96 -6.37 19.82
N PRO A 380 -2.65 -6.45 20.11
CA PRO A 380 -2.07 -7.67 20.69
C PRO A 380 -2.57 -7.96 22.11
N ASN A 381 -3.00 -6.92 22.85
CA ASN A 381 -3.69 -7.09 24.12
C ASN A 381 -5.22 -6.99 23.91
N PRO A 382 -5.98 -8.09 24.10
CA PRO A 382 -7.43 -8.08 23.96
C PRO A 382 -8.15 -7.36 25.11
N GLN A 383 -7.46 -7.04 26.22
CA GLN A 383 -8.07 -6.33 27.34
C GLN A 383 -8.35 -4.87 26.98
N ILE A 384 -9.62 -4.49 27.03
CA ILE A 384 -10.06 -3.11 26.82
C ILE A 384 -9.52 -2.26 27.97
N PHE A 385 -8.62 -1.33 27.63
CA PHE A 385 -8.17 -0.31 28.57
C PHE A 385 -9.07 0.92 28.46
N GLN A 386 -9.76 1.25 29.55
CA GLN A 386 -10.58 2.47 29.62
C GLN A 386 -9.67 3.70 29.71
N GLN A 387 -9.47 4.36 28.58
CA GLN A 387 -8.73 5.62 28.54
C GLN A 387 -9.56 6.75 29.16
N ARG A 388 -8.93 7.57 30.00
CA ARG A 388 -9.52 8.81 30.52
C ARG A 388 -8.86 9.98 29.82
N ILE A 389 -9.63 10.63 28.95
CA ILE A 389 -9.16 11.71 28.09
C ILE A 389 -9.97 12.95 28.39
N LEU A 390 -9.29 14.01 28.81
CA LEU A 390 -9.93 15.29 29.04
C LEU A 390 -10.34 15.88 27.69
N ARG A 391 -11.58 16.39 27.66
CA ARG A 391 -12.11 17.17 26.54
C ARG A 391 -12.69 18.46 27.09
N PRO A 392 -12.69 19.54 26.30
CA PRO A 392 -13.40 20.75 26.68
C PRO A 392 -14.89 20.43 26.86
N PRO A 393 -15.59 21.15 27.76
CA PRO A 393 -17.04 21.04 27.86
C PRO A 393 -17.70 21.48 26.55
N GLU A 394 -18.90 20.96 26.29
CA GLU A 394 -19.68 21.32 25.11
C GLU A 394 -19.90 22.85 25.05
N GLY A 395 -19.62 23.46 23.90
CA GLY A 395 -19.69 24.92 23.72
C GLY A 395 -18.47 25.70 24.23
N ALA A 396 -17.39 25.04 24.69
CA ALA A 396 -16.14 25.74 25.00
C ALA A 396 -15.57 26.46 23.77
N GLU A 397 -15.75 25.87 22.58
CA GLU A 397 -15.36 26.43 21.28
C GLU A 397 -16.14 27.69 20.89
N SER A 398 -17.35 27.91 21.41
CA SER A 398 -18.18 29.08 21.10
C SER A 398 -17.99 30.24 22.09
N ARG A 399 -17.14 30.07 23.11
CA ARG A 399 -16.79 31.15 24.04
C ARG A 399 -16.08 32.27 23.29
N ILE A 400 -16.67 33.47 23.35
CA ILE A 400 -16.17 34.69 22.69
C ILE A 400 -14.74 35.01 23.14
N HIS A 401 -14.41 34.75 24.41
CA HIS A 401 -13.07 34.98 24.97
C HIS A 401 -12.39 33.66 25.29
N GLN A 402 -11.46 33.25 24.43
CA GLN A 402 -10.53 32.16 24.70
C GLN A 402 -9.15 32.71 25.06
N PRO A 403 -8.47 32.18 26.09
CA PRO A 403 -7.14 32.63 26.45
C PRO A 403 -6.15 32.28 25.32
N PRO A 404 -5.31 33.23 24.87
CA PRO A 404 -4.30 32.92 23.86
C PRO A 404 -3.33 31.87 24.40
N LEU A 405 -3.01 30.85 23.59
CA LEU A 405 -1.97 29.88 23.93
C LEU A 405 -0.65 30.59 24.29
N PRO A 406 -0.01 30.24 25.41
CA PRO A 406 1.17 30.92 25.90
C PRO A 406 2.41 30.41 25.17
N THR A 407 3.49 31.20 25.22
CA THR A 407 4.82 30.69 24.89
C THR A 407 5.31 29.77 26.00
N LEU A 408 5.75 28.56 25.64
CA LEU A 408 6.30 27.61 26.61
C LEU A 408 7.74 27.98 26.99
N CYS A 409 8.09 27.84 28.28
CA CYS A 409 9.47 28.00 28.73
C CYS A 409 10.29 26.73 28.45
N ALA A 410 11.22 26.80 27.48
CA ALA A 410 12.05 25.66 27.08
C ALA A 410 12.84 25.05 28.26
N ALA A 411 13.38 25.88 29.16
CA ALA A 411 14.14 25.40 30.32
C ALA A 411 13.28 24.58 31.29
N ARG A 412 12.02 24.98 31.50
CA ARG A 412 11.07 24.23 32.35
C ARG A 412 10.64 22.92 31.71
N VAL A 413 10.43 22.90 30.39
CA VAL A 413 10.16 21.66 29.66
C VAL A 413 11.33 20.69 29.80
N GLN A 414 12.56 21.18 29.61
CA GLN A 414 13.77 20.37 29.75
C GLN A 414 13.94 19.82 31.18
N GLN A 415 13.70 20.65 32.19
CA GLN A 415 13.74 20.22 33.59
C GLN A 415 12.77 19.05 33.85
N VAL A 416 11.54 19.13 33.35
CA VAL A 416 10.55 18.04 33.48
C VAL A 416 11.02 16.77 32.78
N ILE A 417 11.64 16.89 31.60
CA ILE A 417 12.19 15.75 30.87
C ILE A 417 13.30 15.08 31.69
N ASP A 418 14.23 15.86 32.23
CA ASP A 418 15.40 15.37 32.97
C ASP A 418 14.99 14.71 34.31
N GLU A 419 14.08 15.35 35.06
CA GLU A 419 13.51 14.80 36.30
C GLU A 419 12.88 13.43 36.09
N ARG A 420 12.22 13.24 34.93
CA ARG A 420 11.52 12.01 34.59
C ARG A 420 12.44 10.94 34.03
N ALA A 421 13.44 11.33 33.25
CA ALA A 421 14.47 10.42 32.76
C ALA A 421 15.21 9.73 33.91
N ALA A 422 15.45 10.44 35.03
CA ALA A 422 16.08 9.87 36.21
C ALA A 422 15.23 8.81 36.94
N THR A 423 13.90 8.87 36.83
CA THR A 423 12.97 7.91 37.45
C THR A 423 12.56 6.74 36.55
N ASN A 424 12.83 6.82 35.25
CA ASN A 424 12.41 5.81 34.29
C ASN A 424 13.41 4.65 34.21
N ASN A 425 12.99 3.46 34.63
CA ASN A 425 13.74 2.22 34.42
C ASN A 425 13.65 1.78 32.94
N LEU A 426 14.51 2.34 32.08
CA LEU A 426 14.57 2.02 30.64
C LEU A 426 14.80 0.53 30.34
N GLU A 427 15.43 -0.21 31.25
CA GLU A 427 15.86 -1.60 31.03
C GLU A 427 14.69 -2.59 30.81
N LYS A 428 13.49 -2.31 31.34
CA LYS A 428 12.35 -3.24 31.27
C LYS A 428 11.60 -3.24 29.93
N LEU A 429 11.76 -2.21 29.09
CA LEU A 429 11.02 -2.08 27.82
C LEU A 429 11.77 -2.65 26.62
N GLN A 430 13.06 -2.97 26.75
CA GLN A 430 13.92 -3.43 25.64
C GLN A 430 13.95 -4.97 25.49
N ALA A 431 13.34 -5.72 26.39
CA ALA A 431 13.46 -7.18 26.46
C ALA A 431 12.40 -7.94 25.64
N ILE A 432 12.15 -7.55 24.38
CA ILE A 432 11.27 -8.33 23.47
C ILE A 432 12.12 -8.99 22.39
N ARG A 433 11.98 -10.31 22.27
CA ARG A 433 12.65 -11.10 21.25
C ARG A 433 11.96 -10.84 19.91
N LEU A 434 12.71 -10.30 18.95
CA LEU A 434 12.26 -10.25 17.55
C LEU A 434 12.00 -11.67 17.03
N PRO A 435 11.08 -11.84 16.06
CA PRO A 435 10.83 -13.16 15.48
C PRO A 435 12.13 -13.73 14.91
N ALA A 436 12.49 -14.94 15.35
CA ALA A 436 13.70 -15.60 14.88
C ALA A 436 13.61 -15.85 13.37
N PRO A 437 14.68 -15.57 12.61
CA PRO A 437 14.69 -15.88 11.19
C PRO A 437 14.59 -17.40 11.00
N ARG A 438 13.81 -17.83 10.00
CA ARG A 438 13.67 -19.23 9.62
C ARG A 438 13.77 -19.39 8.12
N ILE A 439 13.98 -20.63 7.67
CA ILE A 439 13.89 -20.96 6.24
C ILE A 439 12.42 -20.88 5.84
N ILE A 440 12.12 -20.08 4.83
CA ILE A 440 10.79 -20.01 4.22
C ILE A 440 10.61 -21.27 3.37
N PRO A 441 9.64 -22.15 3.70
CA PRO A 441 9.40 -23.33 2.89
C PRO A 441 9.03 -22.92 1.45
N PRO A 442 9.43 -23.72 0.45
CA PRO A 442 8.92 -23.52 -0.90
C PRO A 442 7.39 -23.70 -0.85
N ALA A 443 6.64 -22.67 -1.26
CA ALA A 443 5.19 -22.74 -1.38
C ALA A 443 4.79 -23.74 -2.48
N ALA A 444 3.49 -23.93 -2.73
CA ALA A 444 3.07 -24.71 -3.89
C ALA A 444 3.61 -24.06 -5.20
N PRO A 445 4.04 -24.86 -6.19
CA PRO A 445 4.45 -24.34 -7.49
C PRO A 445 3.31 -23.56 -8.15
N PRO A 446 3.61 -22.60 -9.05
CA PRO A 446 2.58 -22.02 -9.91
C PRO A 446 1.90 -23.19 -10.65
N THR A 447 0.63 -23.41 -10.35
CA THR A 447 -0.26 -24.55 -10.68
C THR A 447 0.23 -25.52 -11.77
N GLY A 448 0.41 -26.81 -11.41
CA GLY A 448 0.46 -27.95 -12.35
C GLY A 448 1.81 -28.61 -12.65
N ALA A 449 2.94 -28.13 -12.12
CA ALA A 449 4.25 -28.73 -12.40
C ALA A 449 4.58 -29.89 -11.42
N VAL A 450 4.53 -31.11 -11.94
CA VAL A 450 5.08 -32.34 -11.31
C VAL A 450 6.52 -32.09 -10.84
N GLU A 451 6.80 -32.45 -9.58
CA GLU A 451 8.03 -32.18 -8.82
C GLU A 451 9.34 -32.59 -9.52
N LEU A 452 9.32 -33.48 -10.51
CA LEU A 452 10.53 -33.90 -11.24
C LEU A 452 11.05 -32.89 -12.29
N THR A 453 10.31 -31.83 -12.59
CA THR A 453 10.59 -30.97 -13.77
C THR A 453 11.50 -29.76 -13.47
N GLN A 454 11.73 -29.40 -12.21
CA GLN A 454 12.38 -28.11 -11.86
C GLN A 454 13.92 -28.08 -12.04
N LEU A 455 14.64 -29.18 -11.82
CA LEU A 455 16.08 -29.27 -12.16
C LEU A 455 16.33 -29.26 -13.68
N LEU A 456 15.31 -29.63 -14.46
CA LEU A 456 15.31 -29.58 -15.93
C LEU A 456 14.89 -28.20 -16.47
N LEU A 457 14.05 -27.44 -15.74
CA LEU A 457 13.52 -26.13 -16.17
C LEU A 457 14.55 -24.98 -16.08
N THR A 458 15.38 -24.91 -15.05
CA THR A 458 16.44 -23.88 -14.95
C THR A 458 17.52 -24.09 -16.01
N ASN A 459 17.87 -25.35 -16.28
CA ASN A 459 18.79 -25.72 -17.36
C ASN A 459 18.20 -25.44 -18.75
N SER A 460 16.91 -25.73 -18.97
CA SER A 460 16.25 -25.47 -20.25
C SER A 460 16.02 -23.97 -20.50
N ALA A 461 15.72 -23.16 -19.47
CA ALA A 461 15.57 -21.72 -19.61
C ALA A 461 16.86 -21.04 -20.08
N ARG A 462 18.01 -21.33 -19.44
CA ARG A 462 19.33 -20.80 -19.87
C ARG A 462 19.69 -21.26 -21.28
N ARG A 463 19.36 -22.51 -21.62
CA ARG A 463 19.55 -23.07 -22.98
C ARG A 463 18.69 -22.35 -24.02
N LEU A 464 17.44 -22.01 -23.69
CA LEU A 464 16.53 -21.27 -24.55
C LEU A 464 16.96 -19.80 -24.73
N GLU A 465 17.49 -19.17 -23.69
CA GLU A 465 18.03 -17.81 -23.77
C GLU A 465 19.29 -17.75 -24.66
N VAL A 466 20.21 -18.70 -24.50
CA VAL A 466 21.38 -18.84 -25.37
C VAL A 466 20.96 -19.08 -26.84
N LEU A 467 19.94 -19.90 -27.06
CA LEU A 467 19.34 -20.11 -28.39
C LEU A 467 18.80 -18.81 -28.98
N ARG A 468 17.93 -18.10 -28.26
CA ARG A 468 17.32 -16.83 -28.72
C ARG A 468 18.36 -15.74 -28.97
N SER A 469 19.33 -15.59 -28.08
CA SER A 469 20.42 -14.63 -28.23
C SER A 469 21.29 -14.94 -29.45
N CYS A 470 21.56 -16.23 -29.70
CA CYS A 470 22.28 -16.66 -30.90
C CYS A 470 21.48 -16.39 -32.18
N ILE A 471 20.18 -16.68 -32.21
CA ILE A 471 19.33 -16.40 -33.37
C ILE A 471 19.27 -14.89 -33.61
N ALA A 472 19.09 -14.09 -32.56
CA ALA A 472 19.14 -12.63 -32.67
C ALA A 472 20.45 -12.15 -33.28
N ALA A 473 21.59 -12.64 -32.79
CA ALA A 473 22.91 -12.31 -33.34
C ALA A 473 23.06 -12.68 -34.83
N ILE A 474 22.47 -13.78 -35.30
CA ILE A 474 22.49 -14.15 -36.73
C ILE A 474 21.73 -13.13 -37.58
N PHE A 475 20.54 -12.71 -37.15
CA PHE A 475 19.70 -11.77 -37.88
C PHE A 475 20.19 -10.31 -37.76
N GLU A 476 20.94 -9.98 -36.72
CA GLU A 476 21.62 -8.69 -36.52
C GLU A 476 23.02 -8.66 -37.17
N CYS A 477 23.39 -9.66 -37.98
CA CYS A 477 24.69 -9.77 -38.65
C CYS A 477 25.92 -9.85 -37.70
N ARG A 478 25.72 -10.18 -36.42
CA ARG A 478 26.77 -10.42 -35.42
C ARG A 478 27.26 -11.87 -35.46
N TYR A 479 27.81 -12.29 -36.60
CA TYR A 479 28.17 -13.70 -36.85
C TYR A 479 29.25 -14.26 -35.92
N ALA A 480 30.18 -13.43 -35.45
CA ALA A 480 31.21 -13.86 -34.52
C ALA A 480 30.62 -14.30 -33.17
N ASP A 481 29.63 -13.56 -32.67
CA ASP A 481 28.93 -13.88 -31.42
C ASP A 481 28.08 -15.14 -31.57
N ALA A 482 27.36 -15.26 -32.69
CA ALA A 482 26.60 -16.46 -33.01
C ALA A 482 27.48 -17.72 -33.08
N ARG A 483 28.67 -17.62 -33.70
CA ARG A 483 29.65 -18.71 -33.78
C ARG A 483 30.21 -19.09 -32.40
N LYS A 484 30.45 -18.12 -31.52
CA LYS A 484 30.89 -18.39 -30.13
C LYS A 484 29.84 -19.19 -29.35
N SER A 485 28.54 -18.88 -29.52
CA SER A 485 27.46 -19.61 -28.86
C SER A 485 27.08 -20.95 -29.52
N PHE A 486 27.60 -21.24 -30.71
CA PHE A 486 27.19 -22.38 -31.54
C PHE A 486 27.24 -23.74 -30.82
N PRO A 487 28.30 -24.12 -30.08
CA PRO A 487 28.35 -25.40 -29.36
C PRO A 487 27.35 -25.47 -28.19
N ALA A 488 27.01 -24.33 -27.59
CA ALA A 488 26.02 -24.26 -26.54
C ALA A 488 24.60 -24.41 -27.10
N VAL A 489 24.33 -23.84 -28.28
CA VAL A 489 23.06 -23.98 -28.99
C VAL A 489 22.84 -25.43 -29.44
N LEU A 490 23.84 -26.11 -30.00
CA LEU A 490 23.70 -27.54 -30.35
C LEU A 490 23.37 -28.41 -29.13
N ARG A 491 23.97 -28.11 -27.97
CA ARG A 491 23.62 -28.79 -26.71
C ARG A 491 22.18 -28.50 -26.27
N ALA A 492 21.71 -27.26 -26.47
CA ALA A 492 20.33 -26.88 -26.19
C ALA A 492 19.33 -27.65 -27.07
N LEU A 493 19.59 -27.77 -28.37
CA LEU A 493 18.70 -28.39 -29.36
C LEU A 493 18.46 -29.90 -29.16
N ARG A 494 19.23 -30.57 -28.29
CA ARG A 494 18.91 -31.95 -27.87
C ARG A 494 17.57 -32.03 -27.13
N ALA A 495 17.13 -30.95 -26.49
CA ALA A 495 15.84 -30.88 -25.80
C ALA A 495 14.68 -30.59 -26.78
N PRO A 496 13.54 -31.30 -26.69
CA PRO A 496 12.40 -31.10 -27.61
C PRO A 496 11.87 -29.66 -27.62
N ASN A 497 11.72 -29.05 -26.45
CA ASN A 497 11.25 -27.67 -26.30
C ASN A 497 12.18 -26.63 -26.96
N ALA A 498 13.49 -26.86 -26.99
CA ALA A 498 14.45 -25.99 -27.69
C ALA A 498 14.31 -26.08 -29.22
N ARG A 499 13.96 -27.26 -29.76
CA ARG A 499 13.67 -27.42 -31.19
C ARG A 499 12.39 -26.68 -31.58
N THR A 500 11.34 -26.79 -30.77
CA THR A 500 10.10 -26.01 -30.98
C THR A 500 10.36 -24.50 -30.92
N ALA A 501 11.18 -24.05 -29.96
CA ALA A 501 11.55 -22.64 -29.86
C ALA A 501 12.34 -22.13 -31.07
N LEU A 502 13.28 -22.94 -31.60
CA LEU A 502 14.01 -22.61 -32.83
C LEU A 502 13.06 -22.41 -34.02
N VAL A 503 12.09 -23.30 -34.20
CA VAL A 503 11.11 -23.20 -35.30
C VAL A 503 10.27 -21.94 -35.15
N ASN A 504 9.74 -21.66 -33.96
CA ASN A 504 8.92 -20.47 -33.72
C ASN A 504 9.69 -19.16 -33.92
N ASP A 505 10.96 -19.10 -33.50
CA ASP A 505 11.79 -17.91 -33.60
C ASP A 505 12.31 -17.69 -35.03
N LEU A 506 12.49 -18.77 -35.82
CA LEU A 506 12.74 -18.66 -37.26
C LEU A 506 11.47 -18.22 -38.00
N ALA A 507 10.31 -18.78 -37.67
CA ALA A 507 9.04 -18.42 -38.30
C ALA A 507 8.64 -16.96 -38.05
N SER A 508 8.92 -16.42 -36.86
CA SER A 508 8.66 -15.01 -36.54
C SER A 508 9.56 -14.06 -37.33
N ARG A 509 10.81 -14.45 -37.62
CA ARG A 509 11.81 -13.66 -38.33
C ARG A 509 11.80 -13.87 -39.84
N LEU A 510 11.21 -14.97 -40.30
CA LEU A 510 11.03 -15.35 -41.71
C LEU A 510 9.55 -15.60 -42.00
N PRO A 511 8.69 -14.58 -41.90
CA PRO A 511 7.23 -14.74 -42.01
C PRO A 511 6.76 -15.13 -43.42
N THR A 512 7.61 -15.01 -44.44
CA THR A 512 7.28 -15.34 -45.82
C THR A 512 8.41 -16.12 -46.50
N ASN A 513 8.07 -16.98 -47.47
CA ASN A 513 9.02 -17.78 -48.25
C ASN A 513 9.91 -16.97 -49.20
N LYS A 514 9.86 -15.62 -49.17
CA LYS A 514 10.62 -14.74 -50.07
C LYS A 514 11.87 -14.12 -49.43
N HIS A 515 12.16 -14.41 -48.16
CA HIS A 515 13.35 -13.86 -47.51
C HIS A 515 14.64 -14.52 -48.03
N ILE A 516 15.53 -13.69 -48.59
CA ILE A 516 16.87 -14.12 -48.98
C ILE A 516 17.79 -14.02 -47.76
N LEU A 517 18.27 -15.16 -47.27
CA LEU A 517 19.26 -15.21 -46.21
C LEU A 517 20.66 -14.90 -46.77
N HIS A 518 21.44 -14.10 -46.06
CA HIS A 518 22.86 -13.95 -46.39
C HIS A 518 23.60 -15.29 -46.23
N HIS A 519 24.67 -15.50 -46.99
CA HIS A 519 25.44 -16.74 -46.99
C HIS A 519 25.81 -17.24 -45.58
N HIS A 520 26.26 -16.34 -44.69
CA HIS A 520 26.58 -16.70 -43.30
C HIS A 520 25.36 -17.01 -42.43
N GLN A 521 24.22 -16.38 -42.68
CA GLN A 521 22.98 -16.69 -41.97
C GLN A 521 22.47 -18.07 -42.39
N PHE A 522 22.47 -18.34 -43.71
CA PHE A 522 22.09 -19.63 -44.27
C PHE A 522 22.95 -20.76 -43.70
N ASP A 523 24.28 -20.63 -43.75
CA ASP A 523 25.20 -21.67 -43.25
C ASP A 523 24.96 -22.01 -41.77
N LEU A 524 24.75 -21.00 -40.90
CA LEU A 524 24.50 -21.23 -39.48
C LEU A 524 23.13 -21.86 -39.23
N ILE A 525 22.08 -21.37 -39.88
CA ILE A 525 20.70 -21.85 -39.71
C ILE A 525 20.58 -23.29 -40.22
N VAL A 526 21.13 -23.59 -41.41
CA VAL A 526 21.10 -24.93 -42.00
C VAL A 526 21.81 -25.95 -41.10
N ARG A 527 22.92 -25.59 -40.46
CA ARG A 527 23.58 -26.51 -39.52
C ARG A 527 22.71 -26.82 -38.30
N TYR A 528 21.96 -25.85 -37.77
CA TYR A 528 21.02 -26.11 -36.68
C TYR A 528 19.86 -27.01 -37.13
N ILE A 529 19.30 -26.75 -38.32
CA ILE A 529 18.22 -27.55 -38.90
C ILE A 529 18.70 -28.99 -39.15
N ASN A 530 19.86 -29.17 -39.77
CA ASN A 530 20.45 -30.49 -40.04
C ASN A 530 20.74 -31.26 -38.76
N PHE A 531 21.22 -30.58 -37.72
CA PHE A 531 21.41 -31.19 -36.41
C PHE A 531 20.07 -31.66 -35.82
N CYS A 532 19.03 -30.84 -35.86
CA CYS A 532 17.68 -31.24 -35.43
C CYS A 532 17.16 -32.45 -36.21
N PHE A 533 17.33 -32.49 -37.53
CA PHE A 533 16.97 -33.65 -38.35
C PHE A 533 17.75 -34.91 -37.97
N SER A 534 19.05 -34.80 -37.71
CA SER A 534 19.85 -35.96 -37.27
C SER A 534 19.34 -36.53 -35.93
N LEU A 535 18.91 -35.67 -35.01
CA LEU A 535 18.35 -36.10 -33.73
C LEU A 535 17.01 -36.82 -33.93
N LEU A 536 16.13 -36.28 -34.78
CA LEU A 536 14.83 -36.88 -35.06
C LEU A 536 14.96 -38.24 -35.78
N ARG A 537 15.93 -38.38 -36.70
CA ARG A 537 16.29 -39.66 -37.31
C ARG A 537 16.78 -40.68 -36.27
N SER A 538 17.66 -40.26 -35.35
CA SER A 538 18.16 -41.15 -34.28
C SER A 538 17.07 -41.62 -33.31
N GLN A 539 15.93 -40.93 -33.28
CA GLN A 539 14.77 -41.24 -32.43
C GLN A 539 13.68 -42.02 -33.18
N GLY A 540 13.89 -42.38 -34.46
CA GLY A 540 12.94 -43.13 -35.27
C GLY A 540 11.68 -42.33 -35.68
N LEU A 541 11.69 -41.01 -35.52
CA LEU A 541 10.53 -40.14 -35.77
C LEU A 541 10.41 -39.71 -37.23
N ILE A 542 11.45 -39.94 -38.05
CA ILE A 542 11.48 -39.59 -39.47
C ILE A 542 12.25 -40.70 -40.21
N SER A 543 11.63 -41.33 -41.21
CA SER A 543 12.30 -42.26 -42.15
C SER A 543 12.96 -41.48 -43.29
N CYS A 544 14.02 -42.05 -43.88
CA CYS A 544 14.78 -41.46 -44.99
C CYS A 544 13.90 -40.93 -46.12
#